data_AF-A0A6G9FJJ1-F1
#
_entry.id   AF-A0A6G9FJJ1-F1
#
_cell.length_a   1.000
_cell.length_b   1.000
_cell.length_c   1.000
_cell.angle_alpha   90.00
_cell.angle_beta   90.00
_cell.angle_gamma   90.00
#
_symmetry.space_group_name_H-M   'P 1'
#
loop_
_entity.id
_entity.type
_entity.pdbx_description
1 polymer ?
#
loop_
_entity_poly.entity_id
_entity_poly.type
_entity_poly.pdbx_seq_one_letter_code
_entity_poly.pdbx_strand_id
1 'polypeptide(L)'
;MHKRTLAVPAAALVLAVAGVVPAVAHDSHGGERSSTHTAATFTKPSHGKAVTFAVVMTGAHEVPDASGAAVNDTDGKAVALMQVKGDRVVFAMQWQGFVPSQGHIHEGAAGQNGDVKVPLFGTAMPESLHSAAGHTTLTDAALAKSLIEHPSGFYMNLHSEEFPGGAVRGQLRQLHENINPLHIIKGGKLRALANGAQEVANNDATKVNDRDGKAVTFLHPKGTTVDFSLAWADIKAPAAAHIHKGDFGKNGDVVLGFFDKPIPEGLFAVSGRLHDQDAGVVKEIRDNPWGFYSNIHTEEFPDGAVRGQLFH
;
A
#
# COMPACT_ATOMS: atom_id res chain seq x y z
N MET A 1 30.04 -37.01 11.87
CA MET A 1 29.00 -37.96 11.42
C MET A 1 28.08 -38.29 12.59
N HIS A 2 26.99 -37.55 12.77
CA HIS A 2 25.91 -37.88 13.71
C HIS A 2 24.58 -37.73 12.95
N LYS A 3 23.90 -38.86 12.74
CA LYS A 3 22.61 -38.95 12.06
C LYS A 3 21.52 -38.39 12.99
N ARG A 4 20.72 -37.45 12.51
CA ARG A 4 19.45 -37.04 13.13
C ARG A 4 18.31 -37.63 12.32
N THR A 5 17.59 -38.56 12.92
CA THR A 5 16.36 -39.18 12.43
C THR A 5 15.17 -38.26 12.66
N LEU A 6 14.38 -38.04 11.60
CA LEU A 6 13.07 -37.41 11.64
C LEU A 6 12.06 -38.30 12.37
N ALA A 7 11.18 -37.68 13.16
CA ALA A 7 9.93 -38.27 13.60
C ALA A 7 8.80 -37.25 13.41
N VAL A 8 7.83 -37.63 12.58
CA VAL A 8 6.55 -36.96 12.34
C VAL A 8 5.48 -37.70 13.13
N PRO A 9 4.56 -37.00 13.81
CA PRO A 9 3.20 -37.50 14.02
C PRO A 9 2.19 -36.50 13.43
N ALA A 10 1.43 -36.90 12.41
CA ALA A 10 0.13 -37.59 12.49
C ALA A 10 -1.02 -36.61 12.80
N ALA A 11 -1.67 -36.14 11.72
CA ALA A 11 -2.89 -35.36 11.74
C ALA A 11 -4.11 -36.24 12.09
N ALA A 12 -4.96 -35.75 13.00
CA ALA A 12 -6.24 -36.36 13.32
C ALA A 12 -7.36 -35.67 12.52
N LEU A 13 -7.98 -36.45 11.64
CA LEU A 13 -9.17 -36.13 10.86
C LEU A 13 -10.41 -36.40 11.70
N VAL A 14 -11.28 -35.40 11.90
CA VAL A 14 -12.61 -35.60 12.51
C VAL A 14 -13.67 -35.42 11.43
N LEU A 15 -14.33 -36.53 11.06
CA LEU A 15 -15.55 -36.54 10.26
C LEU A 15 -16.74 -36.15 11.15
N ALA A 16 -17.58 -35.23 10.68
CA ALA A 16 -18.96 -35.06 11.15
C ALA A 16 -19.93 -35.22 9.97
N VAL A 17 -20.96 -36.03 10.19
CA VAL A 17 -21.94 -36.51 9.21
C VAL A 17 -23.07 -35.49 9.02
N ALA A 18 -23.55 -35.40 7.79
CA ALA A 18 -24.59 -34.51 7.28
C ALA A 18 -26.00 -34.74 7.86
N GLY A 19 -26.77 -33.65 7.95
CA GLY A 19 -28.24 -33.66 8.01
C GLY A 19 -28.79 -32.82 6.86
N VAL A 20 -29.62 -33.44 6.01
CA VAL A 20 -30.30 -32.82 4.86
C VAL A 20 -31.74 -32.47 5.25
N VAL A 21 -32.20 -31.27 4.90
CA VAL A 21 -33.64 -30.88 4.84
C VAL A 21 -33.80 -29.88 3.68
N PRO A 22 -34.94 -29.88 2.94
CA PRO A 22 -34.97 -29.47 1.54
C PRO A 22 -35.20 -27.97 1.33
N ALA A 23 -34.82 -27.53 0.12
CA ALA A 23 -35.06 -26.19 -0.40
C ALA A 23 -36.56 -25.91 -0.62
N VAL A 24 -36.99 -24.72 -0.22
CA VAL A 24 -38.20 -24.08 -0.74
C VAL A 24 -37.78 -22.69 -1.20
N ALA A 25 -37.89 -22.45 -2.51
CA ALA A 25 -37.71 -21.15 -3.13
C ALA A 25 -38.96 -20.30 -2.90
N HIS A 26 -38.79 -19.03 -2.53
CA HIS A 26 -39.71 -17.98 -2.91
C HIS A 26 -39.02 -16.62 -2.92
N ASP A 27 -39.27 -15.87 -3.98
CA ASP A 27 -38.73 -14.55 -4.28
C ASP A 27 -39.08 -13.52 -3.21
N SER A 28 -38.09 -12.74 -2.80
CA SER A 28 -38.28 -11.45 -2.14
C SER A 28 -37.07 -10.56 -2.40
N HIS A 29 -37.30 -9.55 -3.24
CA HIS A 29 -36.37 -8.44 -3.47
C HIS A 29 -36.18 -7.65 -2.18
N GLY A 30 -34.95 -7.57 -1.68
CA GLY A 30 -34.64 -6.74 -0.52
C GLY A 30 -33.28 -7.06 0.09
N GLY A 31 -32.21 -6.98 -0.70
CA GLY A 31 -30.85 -7.04 -0.17
C GLY A 31 -30.51 -5.73 0.52
N GLU A 32 -30.72 -5.67 1.83
CA GLU A 32 -30.12 -4.65 2.70
C GLU A 32 -28.61 -4.63 2.44
N ARG A 33 -28.09 -3.44 2.11
CA ARG A 33 -26.66 -3.17 2.06
C ARG A 33 -26.14 -3.18 3.50
N SER A 34 -25.85 -4.37 4.02
CA SER A 34 -25.04 -4.52 5.23
C SER A 34 -23.60 -4.75 4.79
N SER A 35 -22.86 -3.65 4.68
CA SER A 35 -21.41 -3.70 4.63
C SER A 35 -20.86 -2.41 5.24
N THR A 36 -20.50 -2.51 6.51
CA THR A 36 -19.77 -1.48 7.26
C THR A 36 -18.33 -1.46 6.76
N HIS A 37 -18.13 -0.99 5.52
CA HIS A 37 -16.81 -0.79 4.93
C HIS A 37 -16.14 0.43 5.56
N THR A 38 -14.97 0.22 6.16
CA THR A 38 -14.03 1.30 6.46
C THR A 38 -12.65 0.96 5.92
N ALA A 39 -12.55 0.52 4.66
CA ALA A 39 -11.47 1.13 3.87
C ALA A 39 -11.73 2.64 3.94
N ALA A 40 -10.72 3.46 4.25
CA ALA A 40 -10.90 4.91 4.39
C ALA A 40 -11.32 5.48 3.03
N THR A 41 -12.61 5.40 2.71
CA THR A 41 -13.16 5.89 1.46
C THR A 41 -13.68 7.27 1.77
N PHE A 42 -13.12 8.20 1.03
CA PHE A 42 -13.53 9.58 1.03
C PHE A 42 -14.90 9.73 0.37
N THR A 43 -15.95 9.30 1.06
CA THR A 43 -17.33 9.29 0.56
C THR A 43 -17.96 10.68 0.55
N LYS A 44 -17.48 11.61 1.39
CA LYS A 44 -17.89 13.02 1.39
C LYS A 44 -16.94 13.87 0.53
N PRO A 45 -17.45 14.69 -0.40
CA PRO A 45 -16.63 15.68 -1.10
C PRO A 45 -15.99 16.66 -0.10
N SER A 46 -14.68 16.90 -0.22
CA SER A 46 -14.05 18.01 0.51
C SER A 46 -14.17 19.29 -0.32
N HIS A 47 -14.52 20.38 0.37
CA HIS A 47 -14.72 21.71 -0.22
C HIS A 47 -13.49 22.61 0.01
N GLY A 48 -13.34 23.63 -0.82
CA GLY A 48 -12.25 24.60 -0.74
C GLY A 48 -11.20 24.45 -1.84
N LYS A 49 -10.28 25.42 -1.89
CA LYS A 49 -9.14 25.42 -2.82
C LYS A 49 -8.12 24.38 -2.37
N ALA A 50 -7.71 23.51 -3.28
CA ALA A 50 -6.59 22.61 -3.04
C ALA A 50 -5.27 23.40 -3.00
N VAL A 51 -4.43 23.13 -2.01
CA VAL A 51 -3.10 23.69 -1.86
C VAL A 51 -2.09 22.56 -1.86
N THR A 52 -1.05 22.70 -2.69
CA THR A 52 -0.04 21.66 -2.88
C THR A 52 1.27 22.09 -2.21
N PHE A 53 1.94 21.13 -1.59
CA PHE A 53 3.23 21.28 -0.94
C PHE A 53 4.21 20.27 -1.49
N ALA A 54 5.47 20.66 -1.58
CA ALA A 54 6.59 19.75 -1.79
C ALA A 54 7.46 19.72 -0.54
N VAL A 55 8.03 18.55 -0.27
CA VAL A 55 9.02 18.36 0.78
C VAL A 55 10.20 17.61 0.20
N VAL A 56 11.41 18.16 0.34
CA VAL A 56 12.66 17.46 0.04
C VAL A 56 13.32 17.15 1.37
N MET A 57 13.57 15.87 1.61
CA MET A 57 13.99 15.34 2.90
C MET A 57 15.37 14.68 2.79
N THR A 58 16.22 14.98 3.77
CA THR A 58 17.57 14.41 3.91
C THR A 58 17.90 14.30 5.39
N GLY A 59 18.80 13.39 5.78
CA GLY A 59 19.23 13.29 7.17
C GLY A 59 19.90 14.55 7.71
N ALA A 60 20.55 15.35 6.86
CA ALA A 60 21.19 16.61 7.26
C ALA A 60 20.25 17.68 7.84
N HIS A 61 18.93 17.50 7.70
CA HIS A 61 17.94 18.40 8.28
C HIS A 61 17.37 17.89 9.61
N GLU A 62 17.75 16.69 10.06
CA GLU A 62 17.31 16.16 11.34
C GLU A 62 17.92 16.95 12.50
N VAL A 63 17.22 16.95 13.63
CA VAL A 63 17.64 17.65 14.83
C VAL A 63 17.62 16.64 15.97
N PRO A 64 18.79 16.28 16.54
CA PRO A 64 18.85 15.39 17.70
C PRO A 64 18.02 15.96 18.87
N ASP A 65 17.36 15.08 19.60
CA ASP A 65 16.67 15.43 20.85
C ASP A 65 17.36 14.83 22.08
N ALA A 66 16.82 15.12 23.26
CA ALA A 66 17.38 14.65 24.52
C ALA A 66 17.15 13.14 24.78
N SER A 67 16.36 12.43 23.95
CA SER A 67 16.15 11.00 24.11
C SER A 67 17.39 10.19 23.72
N GLY A 68 18.27 10.76 22.88
CA GLY A 68 19.45 10.08 22.36
C GLY A 68 19.14 9.04 21.28
N ALA A 69 17.90 8.99 20.76
CA ALA A 69 17.57 8.15 19.62
C ALA A 69 18.40 8.55 18.39
N ALA A 70 18.83 7.55 17.60
CA ALA A 70 19.62 7.80 16.40
C ALA A 70 18.81 8.59 15.36
N VAL A 71 19.48 9.59 14.79
CA VAL A 71 18.95 10.55 13.80
C VAL A 71 20.00 10.84 12.73
N ASN A 72 19.60 11.49 11.64
CA ASN A 72 20.47 11.93 10.53
C ASN A 72 20.99 10.77 9.66
N ASP A 73 20.12 10.11 8.90
CA ASP A 73 20.55 9.17 7.87
C ASP A 73 21.27 9.90 6.72
N THR A 74 22.58 9.71 6.60
CA THR A 74 23.40 10.41 5.60
C THR A 74 23.17 9.92 4.17
N ASP A 75 22.70 8.68 4.02
CA ASP A 75 22.45 8.04 2.73
C ASP A 75 20.96 8.16 2.33
N GLY A 76 20.10 8.30 3.33
CA GLY A 76 18.66 8.50 3.20
C GLY A 76 18.28 9.80 2.50
N LYS A 77 17.41 9.68 1.49
CA LYS A 77 16.77 10.81 0.81
C LYS A 77 15.32 10.49 0.52
N ALA A 78 14.45 11.49 0.62
CA ALA A 78 13.07 11.35 0.20
C ALA A 78 12.50 12.65 -0.37
N VAL A 79 11.50 12.53 -1.23
CA VAL A 79 10.70 13.64 -1.74
C VAL A 79 9.24 13.30 -1.56
N ALA A 80 8.46 14.24 -1.06
CA ALA A 80 7.01 14.11 -0.95
C ALA A 80 6.29 15.25 -1.68
N LEU A 81 5.16 14.90 -2.29
CA LEU A 81 4.13 15.83 -2.71
C LEU A 81 2.92 15.61 -1.83
N MET A 82 2.35 16.70 -1.32
CA MET A 82 1.18 16.67 -0.47
C MET A 82 0.17 17.70 -0.95
N GLN A 83 -1.10 17.32 -0.99
CA GLN A 83 -2.20 18.23 -1.28
C GLN A 83 -3.16 18.26 -0.10
N VAL A 84 -3.49 19.46 0.35
CA VAL A 84 -4.52 19.70 1.38
C VAL A 84 -5.71 20.37 0.71
N LYS A 85 -6.90 19.81 0.91
CA LYS A 85 -8.17 20.38 0.42
C LYS A 85 -9.25 20.22 1.49
N GLY A 86 -9.53 21.31 2.20
CA GLY A 86 -10.38 21.27 3.38
C GLY A 86 -9.70 20.48 4.50
N ASP A 87 -10.35 19.43 4.97
CA ASP A 87 -9.85 18.47 5.96
C ASP A 87 -9.03 17.34 5.35
N ARG A 88 -9.00 17.20 4.02
CA ARG A 88 -8.35 16.08 3.35
C ARG A 88 -6.88 16.36 3.07
N VAL A 89 -6.03 15.43 3.47
CA VAL A 89 -4.62 15.35 3.04
C VAL A 89 -4.47 14.16 2.12
N VAL A 90 -3.95 14.39 0.91
CA VAL A 90 -3.46 13.33 0.02
C VAL A 90 -1.98 13.54 -0.16
N PHE A 91 -1.18 12.50 0.05
CA PHE A 91 0.26 12.57 -0.08
C PHE A 91 0.78 11.44 -0.97
N ALA A 92 1.92 11.69 -1.59
CA ALA A 92 2.74 10.68 -2.21
C ALA A 92 4.20 10.98 -1.89
N MET A 93 4.99 9.95 -1.68
CA MET A 93 6.40 10.08 -1.36
C MET A 93 7.21 9.02 -2.08
N GLN A 94 8.45 9.38 -2.38
CA GLN A 94 9.48 8.50 -2.90
C GLN A 94 10.70 8.61 -1.99
N TRP A 95 11.33 7.48 -1.69
CA TRP A 95 12.53 7.42 -0.86
C TRP A 95 13.64 6.60 -1.54
N GLN A 96 14.86 6.77 -1.05
CA GLN A 96 16.05 6.05 -1.48
C GLN A 96 17.02 5.94 -0.31
N GLY A 97 17.72 4.81 -0.23
CA GLY A 97 18.80 4.58 0.74
C GLY A 97 18.36 3.93 2.05
N PHE A 98 17.05 3.82 2.31
CA PHE A 98 16.52 3.26 3.55
C PHE A 98 15.11 2.69 3.36
N VAL A 99 14.59 1.98 4.37
CA VAL A 99 13.20 1.50 4.45
C VAL A 99 12.46 2.31 5.52
N PRO A 100 11.44 3.11 5.15
CA PRO A 100 10.68 3.87 6.12
C PRO A 100 9.91 2.99 7.10
N SER A 101 10.08 3.26 8.40
CA SER A 101 9.36 2.59 9.50
C SER A 101 8.10 3.34 9.90
N GLN A 102 8.13 4.68 9.83
CA GLN A 102 7.03 5.58 10.19
C GLN A 102 7.13 6.88 9.39
N GLY A 103 6.02 7.60 9.25
CA GLY A 103 5.98 8.89 8.60
C GLY A 103 5.01 9.85 9.28
N HIS A 104 5.46 11.08 9.51
CA HIS A 104 4.73 12.09 10.28
C HIS A 104 4.85 13.48 9.64
N ILE A 105 3.86 14.33 9.92
CA ILE A 105 3.99 15.79 9.83
C ILE A 105 4.03 16.35 11.24
N HIS A 106 5.04 17.15 11.51
CA HIS A 106 5.26 17.83 12.79
C HIS A 106 5.06 19.33 12.66
N GLU A 107 4.70 19.99 13.75
CA GLU A 107 4.67 21.45 13.87
C GLU A 107 5.96 21.96 14.53
N GLY A 108 6.89 22.44 13.71
CA GLY A 108 8.16 23.01 14.15
C GLY A 108 8.85 23.78 13.02
N ALA A 109 9.44 24.92 13.38
CA ALA A 109 10.26 25.70 12.45
C ALA A 109 11.54 24.94 12.05
N ALA A 110 12.18 25.37 10.96
CA ALA A 110 13.46 24.81 10.54
C ALA A 110 14.48 24.84 11.68
N GLY A 111 15.15 23.71 11.92
CA GLY A 111 16.15 23.55 12.98
C GLY A 111 15.57 23.35 14.39
N GLN A 112 14.24 23.19 14.53
CA GLN A 112 13.58 22.91 15.81
C GLN A 112 12.74 21.65 15.71
N ASN A 113 12.76 20.81 16.76
CA ASN A 113 11.83 19.70 16.88
C ASN A 113 10.45 20.20 17.30
N GLY A 114 9.43 19.47 16.88
CA GLY A 114 8.03 19.82 17.09
C GLY A 114 7.16 18.59 17.35
N ASP A 115 5.97 18.81 17.88
CA ASP A 115 5.01 17.72 18.13
C ASP A 115 4.53 17.11 16.81
N VAL A 116 4.26 15.79 16.82
CA VAL A 116 3.53 15.12 15.75
C VAL A 116 2.11 15.69 15.70
N LYS A 117 1.71 16.22 14.54
CA LYS A 117 0.35 16.71 14.29
C LYS A 117 -0.45 15.83 13.34
N VAL A 118 0.23 15.21 12.37
CA VAL A 118 -0.44 14.35 11.38
C VAL A 118 0.36 13.05 11.19
N PRO A 119 -0.13 11.93 11.73
CA PRO A 119 0.37 10.61 11.37
C PRO A 119 0.05 10.29 9.90
N LEU A 120 1.04 9.79 9.15
CA LEU A 120 0.89 9.39 7.76
C LEU A 120 0.85 7.86 7.63
N PHE A 121 1.76 7.17 8.32
CA PHE A 121 1.78 5.71 8.49
C PHE A 121 2.63 5.35 9.71
N GLY A 122 2.33 4.23 10.36
CA GLY A 122 2.95 3.83 11.65
C GLY A 122 3.61 2.46 11.67
N THR A 123 3.69 1.76 10.54
CA THR A 123 4.34 0.46 10.40
C THR A 123 5.34 0.47 9.24
N ALA A 124 6.33 -0.42 9.32
CA ALA A 124 7.40 -0.45 8.34
C ALA A 124 6.93 -0.86 6.94
N MET A 125 7.44 -0.16 5.94
CA MET A 125 7.21 -0.47 4.54
C MET A 125 7.91 -1.80 4.16
N PRO A 126 7.36 -2.57 3.20
CA PRO A 126 8.08 -3.65 2.55
C PRO A 126 9.40 -3.19 1.91
N GLU A 127 10.42 -4.05 1.93
CA GLU A 127 11.77 -3.71 1.42
C GLU A 127 11.81 -3.43 -0.09
N SER A 128 10.91 -4.06 -0.84
CA SER A 128 10.81 -3.90 -2.29
C SER A 128 10.28 -2.52 -2.71
N LEU A 129 9.72 -1.74 -1.79
CA LEU A 129 9.09 -0.46 -2.08
C LEU A 129 10.07 0.71 -2.02
N HIS A 130 9.89 1.64 -2.94
CA HIS A 130 10.58 2.93 -2.95
C HIS A 130 9.62 4.11 -3.04
N SER A 131 8.31 3.87 -3.13
CA SER A 131 7.30 4.93 -3.17
C SER A 131 5.95 4.46 -2.64
N ALA A 132 5.21 5.38 -2.03
CA ALA A 132 3.85 5.15 -1.56
C ALA A 132 3.01 6.42 -1.70
N ALA A 133 1.70 6.24 -1.87
CA ALA A 133 0.71 7.28 -1.77
C ALA A 133 -0.39 6.86 -0.81
N GLY A 134 -0.85 7.84 -0.04
CA GLY A 134 -1.84 7.66 1.00
C GLY A 134 -2.63 8.91 1.24
N HIS A 135 -3.54 8.81 2.19
CA HIS A 135 -4.34 9.93 2.60
C HIS A 135 -4.69 9.87 4.07
N THR A 136 -5.08 11.01 4.60
CA THR A 136 -5.61 11.12 5.96
C THR A 136 -6.59 12.29 6.04
N THR A 137 -7.35 12.33 7.13
CA THR A 137 -8.31 13.40 7.42
C THR A 137 -7.84 14.16 8.65
N LEU A 138 -7.75 15.48 8.52
CA LEU A 138 -7.50 16.39 9.63
C LEU A 138 -8.81 16.60 10.39
N THR A 139 -8.84 16.19 11.65
CA THR A 139 -9.99 16.40 12.53
C THR A 139 -10.01 17.79 13.15
N ASP A 140 -8.85 18.47 13.19
CA ASP A 140 -8.69 19.82 13.68
C ASP A 140 -8.65 20.83 12.51
N ALA A 141 -9.69 21.67 12.44
CA ALA A 141 -9.80 22.73 11.44
C ALA A 141 -8.75 23.84 11.60
N ALA A 142 -8.30 24.12 12.82
CA ALA A 142 -7.24 25.11 13.07
C ALA A 142 -5.89 24.59 12.56
N LEU A 143 -5.59 23.30 12.77
CA LEU A 143 -4.42 22.66 12.19
C LEU A 143 -4.46 22.68 10.65
N ALA A 144 -5.60 22.32 10.05
CA ALA A 144 -5.75 22.36 8.58
C ALA A 144 -5.50 23.76 8.02
N LYS A 145 -6.02 24.79 8.70
CA LYS A 145 -5.78 26.19 8.34
C LYS A 145 -4.30 26.56 8.51
N SER A 146 -3.66 26.19 9.62
CA SER A 146 -2.25 26.49 9.90
C SER A 146 -1.31 25.85 8.88
N LEU A 147 -1.56 24.59 8.49
CA LEU A 147 -0.80 23.91 7.42
C LEU A 147 -0.85 24.67 6.09
N ILE A 148 -1.98 25.30 5.79
CA ILE A 148 -2.20 26.07 4.56
C ILE A 148 -1.55 27.45 4.64
N GLU A 149 -1.73 28.16 5.75
CA GLU A 149 -1.32 29.57 5.89
C GLU A 149 0.15 29.71 6.32
N HIS A 150 0.68 28.72 7.04
CA HIS A 150 2.02 28.75 7.65
C HIS A 150 2.83 27.47 7.38
N PRO A 151 2.94 26.99 6.13
CA PRO A 151 3.58 25.70 5.83
C PRO A 151 5.04 25.61 6.26
N SER A 152 5.78 26.73 6.29
CA SER A 152 7.17 26.73 6.76
C SER A 152 7.33 26.42 8.25
N GLY A 153 6.24 26.49 9.03
CA GLY A 153 6.18 26.05 10.42
C GLY A 153 5.96 24.55 10.59
N PHE A 154 5.87 23.79 9.49
CA PHE A 154 5.67 22.34 9.51
C PHE A 154 6.76 21.61 8.74
N TYR A 155 7.04 20.38 9.15
CA TYR A 155 7.95 19.47 8.43
C TYR A 155 7.40 18.07 8.33
N MET A 156 7.79 17.38 7.26
CA MET A 156 7.61 15.94 7.15
C MET A 156 8.88 15.24 7.63
N ASN A 157 8.67 14.13 8.33
CA ASN A 157 9.74 13.30 8.86
C ASN A 157 9.44 11.83 8.52
N LEU A 158 10.48 11.10 8.09
CA LEU A 158 10.42 9.66 7.93
C LEU A 158 11.48 9.03 8.83
N HIS A 159 11.09 7.95 9.50
CA HIS A 159 11.96 7.18 10.40
C HIS A 159 12.39 5.88 9.71
N SER A 160 13.42 5.23 10.24
CA SER A 160 13.78 3.85 9.88
C SER A 160 14.01 3.03 11.15
N GLU A 161 14.34 1.75 11.02
CA GLU A 161 14.78 0.94 12.17
C GLU A 161 16.11 1.45 12.74
N GLU A 162 17.05 1.83 11.86
CA GLU A 162 18.37 2.36 12.24
C GLU A 162 18.29 3.77 12.83
N PHE A 163 17.37 4.60 12.32
CA PHE A 163 17.19 5.98 12.75
C PHE A 163 15.77 6.21 13.31
N PRO A 164 15.45 5.66 14.50
CA PRO A 164 14.12 5.75 15.09
C PRO A 164 13.77 7.16 15.55
N GLY A 165 14.75 8.04 15.78
CA GLY A 165 14.52 9.45 16.09
C GLY A 165 14.16 10.31 14.86
N GLY A 166 14.43 9.80 13.65
CA GLY A 166 14.23 10.49 12.38
C GLY A 166 15.36 10.18 11.41
N ALA A 167 15.05 9.50 10.30
CA ALA A 167 16.01 9.20 9.25
C ALA A 167 16.20 10.42 8.33
N VAL A 168 15.10 10.98 7.83
CA VAL A 168 15.11 12.14 6.94
C VAL A 168 13.99 13.15 7.25
N ARG A 169 14.36 14.43 7.18
CA ARG A 169 13.46 15.57 7.47
C ARG A 169 13.46 16.61 6.35
N GLY A 170 12.33 17.29 6.16
CA GLY A 170 12.24 18.50 5.34
C GLY A 170 11.03 19.37 5.68
N GLN A 171 11.20 20.69 5.61
CA GLN A 171 10.07 21.63 5.82
C GLN A 171 9.09 21.60 4.64
N LEU A 172 7.81 21.81 4.93
CA LEU A 172 6.78 21.95 3.91
C LEU A 172 6.99 23.25 3.14
N ARG A 173 6.99 23.15 1.81
CA ARG A 173 7.06 24.30 0.90
C ARG A 173 5.84 24.30 0.00
N GLN A 174 5.02 25.33 0.10
CA GLN A 174 3.87 25.49 -0.78
C GLN A 174 4.34 25.68 -2.23
N LEU A 175 3.70 24.99 -3.15
CA LEU A 175 3.86 25.17 -4.59
C LEU A 175 2.82 26.17 -5.11
N HIS A 176 3.21 26.95 -6.11
CA HIS A 176 2.31 27.89 -6.78
C HIS A 176 1.31 27.18 -7.70
N GLU A 177 1.67 25.98 -8.17
CA GLU A 177 0.83 25.15 -9.04
C GLU A 177 0.26 23.96 -8.26
N ASN A 178 -0.94 23.54 -8.64
CA ASN A 178 -1.54 22.32 -8.13
C ASN A 178 -1.05 21.13 -8.93
N ILE A 179 -0.09 20.41 -8.34
CA ILE A 179 0.43 19.15 -8.87
C ILE A 179 -0.38 18.01 -8.25
N ASN A 180 -0.79 17.04 -9.06
CA ASN A 180 -1.37 15.80 -8.55
C ASN A 180 -0.27 14.98 -7.84
N PRO A 181 -0.38 14.72 -6.51
CA PRO A 181 0.63 13.93 -5.80
C PRO A 181 0.91 12.57 -6.44
N LEU A 182 -0.10 11.97 -7.09
CA LEU A 182 0.01 10.65 -7.71
C LEU A 182 0.93 10.59 -8.94
N HIS A 183 1.48 11.72 -9.40
CA HIS A 183 2.54 11.71 -10.43
C HIS A 183 3.78 10.91 -10.01
N ILE A 184 3.99 10.65 -8.71
CA ILE A 184 5.06 9.77 -8.22
C ILE A 184 4.79 8.29 -8.56
N ILE A 185 3.52 7.87 -8.60
CA ILE A 185 3.13 6.49 -8.89
C ILE A 185 2.99 6.31 -10.40
N LYS A 186 3.92 5.56 -10.99
CA LYS A 186 3.99 5.41 -12.45
C LYS A 186 3.08 4.30 -12.93
N GLY A 187 2.17 4.63 -13.85
CA GLY A 187 1.45 3.65 -14.66
C GLY A 187 2.35 3.00 -15.72
N GLY A 188 1.78 2.04 -16.45
CA GLY A 188 2.47 1.27 -17.47
C GLY A 188 1.50 0.66 -18.50
N LYS A 189 2.06 0.16 -19.62
CA LYS A 189 1.25 -0.53 -20.65
C LYS A 189 0.82 -1.91 -20.17
N LEU A 190 1.77 -2.72 -19.72
CA LEU A 190 1.46 -4.01 -19.12
C LEU A 190 0.77 -3.79 -17.76
N ARG A 191 -0.49 -4.19 -17.67
CA ARG A 191 -1.37 -3.90 -16.54
C ARG A 191 -2.39 -5.00 -16.28
N ALA A 192 -2.92 -5.03 -15.06
CA ALA A 192 -4.11 -5.80 -14.69
C ALA A 192 -5.15 -4.86 -14.08
N LEU A 193 -6.41 -5.05 -14.45
CA LEU A 193 -7.56 -4.39 -13.83
C LEU A 193 -8.29 -5.42 -12.98
N ALA A 194 -8.20 -5.27 -11.67
CA ALA A 194 -8.65 -6.26 -10.71
C ALA A 194 -9.94 -5.84 -9.99
N ASN A 195 -10.79 -6.82 -9.71
CA ASN A 195 -11.96 -6.69 -8.85
C ASN A 195 -12.30 -8.04 -8.20
N GLY A 196 -13.14 -8.05 -7.16
CA GLY A 196 -13.47 -9.29 -6.46
C GLY A 196 -14.27 -10.29 -7.31
N ALA A 197 -15.07 -9.82 -8.28
CA ALA A 197 -15.87 -10.71 -9.13
C ALA A 197 -15.02 -11.59 -10.06
N GLN A 198 -13.74 -11.25 -10.25
CA GLN A 198 -12.78 -12.05 -11.01
C GLN A 198 -12.10 -13.13 -10.15
N GLU A 199 -12.28 -13.12 -8.82
CA GLU A 199 -11.68 -14.11 -7.94
C GLU A 199 -12.24 -15.51 -8.16
N VAL A 200 -11.39 -16.51 -7.92
CA VAL A 200 -11.75 -17.92 -8.03
C VAL A 200 -11.41 -18.58 -6.70
N ALA A 201 -12.44 -19.01 -5.97
CA ALA A 201 -12.25 -19.67 -4.69
C ALA A 201 -11.46 -20.97 -4.85
N ASN A 202 -10.53 -21.23 -3.91
CA ASN A 202 -9.91 -22.54 -3.77
C ASN A 202 -10.83 -23.49 -2.98
N ASN A 203 -10.88 -23.30 -1.66
CA ASN A 203 -11.60 -24.18 -0.74
C ASN A 203 -12.76 -23.47 -0.02
N ASP A 204 -12.61 -22.19 0.29
CA ASP A 204 -13.60 -21.40 1.03
C ASP A 204 -13.99 -20.15 0.23
N ALA A 205 -15.21 -20.15 -0.32
CA ALA A 205 -15.74 -19.03 -1.08
C ALA A 205 -15.99 -17.76 -0.24
N THR A 206 -15.95 -17.86 1.09
CA THR A 206 -16.08 -16.70 2.00
C THR A 206 -14.76 -15.95 2.20
N LYS A 207 -13.63 -16.52 1.77
CA LYS A 207 -12.29 -15.95 1.91
C LYS A 207 -11.77 -15.23 0.67
N VAL A 208 -12.61 -15.12 -0.36
CA VAL A 208 -12.31 -14.43 -1.61
C VAL A 208 -13.41 -13.41 -1.95
N ASN A 209 -13.18 -12.62 -3.00
CA ASN A 209 -14.18 -11.77 -3.64
C ASN A 209 -14.65 -10.59 -2.79
N ASP A 210 -13.76 -9.61 -2.65
CA ASP A 210 -14.11 -8.28 -2.16
C ASP A 210 -14.96 -7.56 -3.22
N ARG A 211 -16.27 -7.46 -2.97
CA ARG A 211 -17.27 -7.13 -4.00
C ARG A 211 -17.14 -5.69 -4.52
N ASP A 212 -16.90 -4.75 -3.62
CA ASP A 212 -16.67 -3.34 -3.93
C ASP A 212 -15.20 -3.06 -4.24
N GLY A 213 -14.28 -3.90 -3.76
CA GLY A 213 -12.85 -3.83 -4.06
C GLY A 213 -12.47 -3.70 -5.54
N LYS A 214 -11.56 -2.77 -5.83
CA LYS A 214 -10.94 -2.57 -7.15
C LYS A 214 -9.44 -2.34 -7.00
N ALA A 215 -8.65 -2.81 -7.97
CA ALA A 215 -7.25 -2.45 -8.04
C ALA A 215 -6.73 -2.37 -9.48
N VAL A 216 -5.64 -1.65 -9.66
CA VAL A 216 -4.82 -1.68 -10.86
C VAL A 216 -3.40 -2.04 -10.50
N THR A 217 -2.81 -2.94 -11.27
CA THR A 217 -1.39 -3.30 -11.18
C THR A 217 -0.72 -2.98 -12.49
N PHE A 218 0.46 -2.38 -12.45
CA PHE A 218 1.31 -2.10 -13.60
C PHE A 218 2.65 -2.79 -13.43
N LEU A 219 3.18 -3.38 -14.51
CA LEU A 219 4.48 -4.05 -14.50
C LEU A 219 5.38 -3.54 -15.62
N HIS A 220 6.67 -3.44 -15.34
CA HIS A 220 7.73 -3.19 -16.33
C HIS A 220 8.83 -4.26 -16.20
N PRO A 221 8.59 -5.46 -16.75
CA PRO A 221 9.55 -6.56 -16.72
C PRO A 221 10.77 -6.28 -17.62
N LYS A 222 11.98 -6.38 -17.07
CA LYS A 222 13.25 -6.18 -17.78
C LYS A 222 14.36 -7.06 -17.22
N GLY A 223 14.87 -8.00 -18.02
CA GLY A 223 15.93 -8.92 -17.59
C GLY A 223 15.45 -9.77 -16.41
N THR A 224 16.07 -9.60 -15.25
CA THR A 224 15.70 -10.23 -13.97
C THR A 224 15.00 -9.27 -13.00
N THR A 225 14.62 -8.08 -13.48
CA THR A 225 13.97 -7.04 -12.66
C THR A 225 12.53 -6.80 -13.11
N VAL A 226 11.67 -6.43 -12.16
CA VAL A 226 10.29 -6.01 -12.43
C VAL A 226 10.01 -4.76 -11.61
N ASP A 227 9.95 -3.59 -12.26
CA ASP A 227 9.35 -2.41 -11.64
C ASP A 227 7.83 -2.59 -11.63
N PHE A 228 7.19 -2.26 -10.52
CA PHE A 228 5.75 -2.40 -10.36
C PHE A 228 5.12 -1.18 -9.69
N SER A 229 3.83 -0.98 -9.98
CA SER A 229 2.97 -0.06 -9.24
C SER A 229 1.62 -0.72 -9.00
N LEU A 230 1.13 -0.64 -7.77
CA LEU A 230 -0.20 -1.09 -7.39
C LEU A 230 -0.99 0.10 -6.86
N ALA A 231 -2.26 0.21 -7.23
CA ALA A 231 -3.19 1.13 -6.60
C ALA A 231 -4.54 0.43 -6.40
N TRP A 232 -5.19 0.70 -5.28
CA TRP A 232 -6.44 0.05 -4.91
C TRP A 232 -7.45 1.05 -4.35
N ALA A 233 -8.72 0.66 -4.43
CA ALA A 233 -9.84 1.38 -3.88
C ALA A 233 -10.80 0.36 -3.28
N ASP A 234 -11.49 0.78 -2.22
CA ASP A 234 -12.56 0.00 -1.58
C ASP A 234 -12.11 -1.40 -1.11
N ILE A 235 -10.81 -1.58 -0.83
CA ILE A 235 -10.26 -2.73 -0.10
C ILE A 235 -9.43 -2.21 1.09
N LYS A 236 -9.29 -3.04 2.13
CA LYS A 236 -8.36 -2.79 3.24
C LYS A 236 -6.90 -2.80 2.78
N ALA A 237 -6.00 -2.33 3.64
CA ALA A 237 -4.57 -2.36 3.35
C ALA A 237 -4.13 -3.79 2.92
N PRO A 238 -3.42 -3.93 1.79
CA PRO A 238 -2.97 -5.22 1.32
C PRO A 238 -2.10 -5.96 2.34
N ALA A 239 -2.49 -7.17 2.69
CA ALA A 239 -1.69 -8.09 3.50
C ALA A 239 -0.64 -8.83 2.65
N ALA A 240 -0.98 -9.10 1.38
CA ALA A 240 -0.09 -9.68 0.39
C ALA A 240 -0.55 -9.31 -1.03
N ALA A 241 0.37 -9.37 -2.00
CA ALA A 241 0.03 -9.24 -3.42
C ALA A 241 1.03 -9.99 -4.29
N HIS A 242 0.52 -10.63 -5.35
CA HIS A 242 1.29 -11.56 -6.17
C HIS A 242 0.92 -11.47 -7.65
N ILE A 243 1.84 -11.95 -8.51
CA ILE A 243 1.52 -12.42 -9.85
C ILE A 243 1.49 -13.93 -9.85
N HIS A 244 0.42 -14.49 -10.39
CA HIS A 244 0.26 -15.92 -10.61
C HIS A 244 0.34 -16.26 -12.10
N LYS A 245 0.76 -17.49 -12.41
CA LYS A 245 0.68 -18.06 -13.77
C LYS A 245 -0.59 -18.91 -13.89
N GLY A 246 -1.58 -18.42 -14.62
CA GLY A 246 -2.84 -19.12 -14.83
C GLY A 246 -3.75 -18.41 -15.82
N ASP A 247 -4.51 -19.22 -16.57
CA ASP A 247 -5.54 -18.75 -17.50
C ASP A 247 -6.67 -18.02 -16.77
N PHE A 248 -7.47 -17.29 -17.54
CA PHE A 248 -8.72 -16.70 -17.07
C PHE A 248 -9.62 -17.74 -16.38
N GLY A 249 -10.09 -17.42 -15.17
CA GLY A 249 -10.99 -18.28 -14.40
C GLY A 249 -10.33 -19.52 -13.78
N LYS A 250 -9.01 -19.66 -13.83
CA LYS A 250 -8.28 -20.75 -13.16
C LYS A 250 -7.27 -20.21 -12.17
N ASN A 251 -7.14 -20.85 -11.02
CA ASN A 251 -6.03 -20.57 -10.10
C ASN A 251 -4.74 -21.19 -10.63
N GLY A 252 -3.62 -20.57 -10.28
CA GLY A 252 -2.30 -21.03 -10.68
C GLY A 252 -1.24 -20.66 -9.66
N ASP A 253 0.00 -21.10 -9.91
CA ASP A 253 1.10 -20.91 -8.96
C ASP A 253 1.54 -19.44 -8.89
N VAL A 254 1.97 -19.00 -7.70
CA VAL A 254 2.63 -17.70 -7.50
C VAL A 254 3.98 -17.74 -8.21
N VAL A 255 4.22 -16.75 -9.08
CA VAL A 255 5.49 -16.61 -9.81
C VAL A 255 6.25 -15.33 -9.46
N LEU A 256 5.58 -14.29 -8.94
CA LEU A 256 6.19 -13.11 -8.35
C LEU A 256 5.45 -12.73 -7.07
N GLY A 257 6.18 -12.40 -6.01
CA GLY A 257 5.61 -11.77 -4.81
C GLY A 257 6.08 -10.33 -4.67
N PHE A 258 5.15 -9.41 -4.40
CA PHE A 258 5.47 -7.99 -4.35
C PHE A 258 5.99 -7.53 -2.99
N PHE A 259 5.47 -8.08 -1.90
CA PHE A 259 5.73 -7.60 -0.54
C PHE A 259 6.20 -8.72 0.38
N ASP A 260 7.10 -8.41 1.31
CA ASP A 260 7.56 -9.29 2.38
C ASP A 260 6.78 -9.09 3.70
N LYS A 261 5.93 -8.07 3.77
CA LYS A 261 5.06 -7.74 4.91
C LYS A 261 3.81 -6.95 4.47
N PRO A 262 2.78 -6.81 5.33
CA PRO A 262 1.60 -6.01 5.03
C PRO A 262 1.92 -4.55 4.75
N ILE A 263 1.11 -3.95 3.87
CA ILE A 263 1.16 -2.51 3.60
C ILE A 263 0.57 -1.74 4.79
N PRO A 264 1.18 -0.61 5.21
CA PRO A 264 0.59 0.24 6.25
C PRO A 264 -0.80 0.77 5.89
N GLU A 265 -1.67 0.88 6.90
CA GLU A 265 -2.99 1.48 6.77
C GLU A 265 -2.92 2.95 6.30
N GLY A 266 -3.98 3.41 5.64
CA GLY A 266 -4.07 4.77 5.08
C GLY A 266 -3.35 4.96 3.74
N LEU A 267 -2.61 3.96 3.25
CA LEU A 267 -2.05 3.93 1.91
C LEU A 267 -3.04 3.32 0.91
N PHE A 268 -3.00 3.81 -0.32
CA PHE A 268 -3.85 3.32 -1.41
C PHE A 268 -3.08 3.07 -2.72
N ALA A 269 -1.80 3.40 -2.76
CA ALA A 269 -0.93 3.04 -3.88
C ALA A 269 0.53 2.92 -3.44
N VAL A 270 1.27 2.04 -4.11
CA VAL A 270 2.71 1.84 -3.90
C VAL A 270 3.43 1.55 -5.21
N SER A 271 4.73 1.86 -5.25
CA SER A 271 5.62 1.43 -6.32
C SER A 271 6.90 0.83 -5.73
N GLY A 272 7.41 -0.18 -6.41
CA GLY A 272 8.59 -0.90 -5.99
C GLY A 272 9.31 -1.57 -7.15
N ARG A 273 10.38 -2.28 -6.79
CA ARG A 273 11.18 -3.06 -7.73
C ARG A 273 11.50 -4.43 -7.13
N LEU A 274 11.22 -5.46 -7.93
CA LEU A 274 11.72 -6.81 -7.67
C LEU A 274 13.06 -6.97 -8.37
N HIS A 275 14.02 -7.59 -7.66
CA HIS A 275 15.34 -7.93 -8.14
C HIS A 275 15.50 -9.46 -8.21
N ASP A 276 16.47 -9.93 -9.00
CA ASP A 276 16.88 -11.34 -9.04
C ASP A 276 15.74 -12.34 -9.33
N GLN A 277 14.76 -11.91 -10.11
CA GLN A 277 13.66 -12.76 -10.57
C GLN A 277 14.12 -13.69 -11.70
N ASP A 278 13.49 -14.85 -11.82
CA ASP A 278 13.78 -15.80 -12.90
C ASP A 278 13.58 -15.13 -14.28
N ALA A 279 14.64 -15.11 -15.10
CA ALA A 279 14.63 -14.41 -16.38
C ALA A 279 13.63 -15.00 -17.37
N GLY A 280 13.36 -16.31 -17.28
CA GLY A 280 12.37 -17.00 -18.09
C GLY A 280 10.95 -16.54 -17.73
N VAL A 281 10.63 -16.48 -16.44
CA VAL A 281 9.35 -15.97 -15.93
C VAL A 281 9.14 -14.51 -16.32
N VAL A 282 10.14 -13.64 -16.08
CA VAL A 282 10.03 -12.21 -16.43
C VAL A 282 9.83 -12.01 -17.94
N LYS A 283 10.53 -12.80 -18.76
CA LYS A 283 10.34 -12.82 -20.22
C LYS A 283 8.93 -13.28 -20.60
N GLU A 284 8.43 -14.34 -19.97
CA GLU A 284 7.12 -14.92 -20.28
C GLU A 284 5.99 -13.94 -19.91
N ILE A 285 6.07 -13.27 -18.75
CA ILE A 285 5.11 -12.23 -18.35
C ILE A 285 5.08 -11.08 -19.37
N ARG A 286 6.24 -10.67 -19.88
CA ARG A 286 6.32 -9.59 -20.89
C ARG A 286 5.69 -10.00 -22.22
N ASP A 287 6.04 -11.19 -22.70
CA ASP A 287 5.72 -11.62 -24.07
C ASP A 287 4.29 -12.22 -24.14
N ASN A 288 3.82 -12.88 -23.07
CA ASN A 288 2.54 -13.59 -23.00
C ASN A 288 1.73 -13.20 -21.75
N PRO A 289 1.41 -11.92 -21.53
CA PRO A 289 0.83 -11.45 -20.27
C PRO A 289 -0.53 -12.06 -19.94
N TRP A 290 -1.33 -12.41 -20.96
CA TRP A 290 -2.65 -13.02 -20.78
C TRP A 290 -2.63 -14.37 -20.05
N GLY A 291 -1.46 -15.03 -19.93
CA GLY A 291 -1.29 -16.24 -19.12
C GLY A 291 -1.01 -15.97 -17.63
N PHE A 292 -1.02 -14.71 -17.19
CA PHE A 292 -0.70 -14.31 -15.82
C PHE A 292 -1.72 -13.33 -15.25
N TYR A 293 -1.97 -13.39 -13.95
CA TYR A 293 -2.90 -12.49 -13.27
C TYR A 293 -2.29 -11.89 -12.01
N SER A 294 -2.68 -10.66 -11.72
CA SER A 294 -2.43 -10.02 -10.43
C SER A 294 -3.50 -10.43 -9.42
N ASN A 295 -3.08 -10.65 -8.18
CA ASN A 295 -3.97 -10.92 -7.05
C ASN A 295 -3.52 -10.10 -5.85
N ILE A 296 -4.48 -9.50 -5.13
CA ILE A 296 -4.23 -8.75 -3.90
C ILE A 296 -5.07 -9.39 -2.80
N HIS A 297 -4.47 -9.60 -1.63
CA HIS A 297 -5.07 -10.22 -0.47
C HIS A 297 -5.17 -9.20 0.66
N THR A 298 -6.23 -9.29 1.47
CA THR A 298 -6.40 -8.52 2.71
C THR A 298 -6.60 -9.51 3.86
N GLU A 299 -6.60 -9.01 5.11
CA GLU A 299 -6.91 -9.86 6.27
C GLU A 299 -8.31 -10.50 6.19
N GLU A 300 -9.28 -9.77 5.62
CA GLU A 300 -10.65 -10.22 5.45
C GLU A 300 -10.78 -11.27 4.32
N PHE A 301 -10.06 -11.05 3.22
CA PHE A 301 -10.04 -11.93 2.05
C PHE A 301 -8.64 -12.51 1.82
N PRO A 302 -8.18 -13.43 2.70
CA PRO A 302 -6.82 -13.96 2.66
C PRO A 302 -6.57 -14.86 1.43
N ASP A 303 -7.61 -15.41 0.82
CA ASP A 303 -7.48 -16.25 -0.39
C ASP A 303 -7.54 -15.41 -1.69
N GLY A 304 -7.85 -14.11 -1.60
CA GLY A 304 -7.87 -13.17 -2.72
C GLY A 304 -8.98 -12.14 -2.61
N ALA A 305 -8.64 -10.89 -2.33
CA ALA A 305 -9.60 -9.78 -2.30
C ALA A 305 -10.00 -9.38 -3.72
N VAL A 306 -9.02 -9.14 -4.60
CA VAL A 306 -9.24 -8.73 -5.99
C VAL A 306 -8.24 -9.38 -6.95
N ARG A 307 -8.75 -9.84 -8.09
CA ARG A 307 -8.00 -10.52 -9.16
C ARG A 307 -8.15 -9.79 -10.49
N GLY A 308 -7.10 -9.77 -11.30
CA GLY A 308 -7.18 -9.29 -12.69
C GLY A 308 -6.11 -9.89 -13.60
N GLN A 309 -6.49 -10.33 -14.81
CA GLN A 309 -5.54 -10.82 -15.80
C GLN A 309 -4.64 -9.69 -16.31
N LEU A 310 -3.36 -10.00 -16.60
CA LEU A 310 -2.42 -9.07 -17.20
C LEU A 310 -2.63 -8.95 -18.72
N PHE A 311 -2.51 -7.73 -19.23
CA PHE A 311 -2.62 -7.39 -20.66
C PHE A 311 -1.83 -6.11 -20.98
N HIS A 312 -1.57 -5.85 -22.27
CA HIS A 312 -0.90 -4.64 -22.76
C HIS A 312 -1.86 -3.48 -23.08
#